data_AF-A0A059CCV8-F1
#
_entry.id   AF-A0A059CCV8-F1
#
_cell.length_a   1.000
_cell.length_b   1.000
_cell.length_c   1.000
_cell.angle_alpha   90.00
_cell.angle_beta   90.00
_cell.angle_gamma   90.00
#
_symmetry.space_group_name_H-M   'P 1'
#
loop_
_entity.id
_entity.type
_entity.pdbx_description
1 polymer ?
#
loop_
_entity_poly.entity_id
_entity_poly.type
_entity_poly.pdbx_seq_one_letter_code
_entity_poly.pdbx_strand_id
1 'polypeptide(L)'
;MGRFSEPHVCQCLSRIATARRHSPVTVAGGRQMTGPQFVEAVSRLAHALLRLGLKPGDVVAVSAYNSDCYLEWLLAVAFVGGIVAPLNYRWVSEVLQN
;
A
#
# COMPACT_ATOMS: atom_id res chain seq x y z
N MET A 1 21.85 6.97 19.48
CA MET A 1 21.05 5.78 19.12
C MET A 1 19.69 6.29 18.66
N GLY A 2 19.38 6.22 17.37
CA GLY A 2 18.18 6.85 16.79
C GLY A 2 16.90 6.22 17.33
N ARG A 3 16.01 7.04 17.88
CA ARG A 3 14.69 6.65 18.37
C ARG A 3 13.79 6.40 17.16
N PHE A 4 13.95 5.27 16.48
CA PHE A 4 13.05 4.87 15.41
C PHE A 4 11.75 4.33 16.03
N SER A 5 10.64 4.77 15.45
CA SER A 5 9.24 4.33 15.62
C SER A 5 8.38 5.08 16.65
N GLU A 6 7.67 6.11 16.17
CA GLU A 6 6.45 6.64 16.80
C GLU A 6 5.28 6.87 15.80
N PRO A 7 5.44 6.51 14.50
CA PRO A 7 4.27 6.16 13.70
C PRO A 7 4.46 4.87 12.87
N HIS A 8 3.65 3.84 13.16
CA HIS A 8 3.48 2.66 12.31
C HIS A 8 2.44 2.96 11.23
N VAL A 9 2.52 2.34 10.05
CA VAL A 9 1.54 2.53 8.96
C VAL A 9 0.09 2.30 9.44
N CYS A 10 -0.11 1.39 10.41
CA CYS A 10 -1.41 1.19 11.07
C CYS A 10 -1.98 2.48 11.67
N GLN A 11 -1.17 3.30 12.34
CA GLN A 11 -1.63 4.55 12.94
C GLN A 11 -2.11 5.54 11.88
N CYS A 12 -1.38 5.64 10.76
CA CYS A 12 -1.78 6.46 9.63
C CYS A 12 -3.11 5.98 9.03
N LEU A 13 -3.28 4.66 8.84
CA LEU A 13 -4.54 4.09 8.34
C LEU A 13 -5.70 4.33 9.31
N SER A 14 -5.52 4.13 10.62
CA SER A 14 -6.55 4.45 11.61
C SER A 14 -6.95 5.93 11.58
N ARG A 15 -5.97 6.83 11.40
CA ARG A 15 -6.23 8.27 11.26
C ARG A 15 -7.00 8.59 9.98
N ILE A 16 -6.67 7.94 8.86
CA ILE A 16 -7.40 8.10 7.59
C ILE A 16 -8.85 7.62 7.72
N ALA A 17 -9.06 6.43 8.29
CA ALA A 17 -10.40 5.87 8.48
C ALA A 17 -11.31 6.78 9.34
N THR A 18 -10.74 7.44 10.33
CA THR A 18 -11.49 8.30 11.27
C THR A 18 -11.66 9.72 10.77
N ALA A 19 -10.60 10.37 10.29
CA ALA A 19 -10.61 11.76 9.87
C ALA A 19 -11.30 11.98 8.50
N ARG A 20 -11.35 10.95 7.64
CA ARG A 20 -11.94 11.01 6.30
C ARG A 20 -13.13 10.04 6.15
N ARG A 21 -13.96 9.94 7.18
CA ARG A 21 -15.09 9.00 7.23
C ARG A 21 -16.07 9.16 6.07
N HIS A 22 -16.37 10.40 5.69
CA HIS A 22 -17.37 10.73 4.66
C HIS A 22 -16.79 11.51 3.48
N SER A 23 -15.46 11.59 3.38
CA SER A 23 -14.78 12.31 2.31
C SER A 23 -13.92 11.35 1.49
N PRO A 24 -13.84 11.53 0.17
CA PRO A 24 -12.98 10.71 -0.67
C PRO A 24 -11.51 10.91 -0.30
N VAL A 25 -10.77 9.80 -0.27
CA VAL A 25 -9.32 9.72 -0.05
C VAL A 25 -8.59 9.32 -1.32
N THR A 26 -9.23 8.50 -2.16
CA THR A 26 -8.74 8.17 -3.50
C THR A 26 -9.82 8.47 -4.55
N VAL A 27 -9.36 8.91 -5.72
CA VAL A 27 -10.18 9.09 -6.93
C VAL A 27 -9.36 8.55 -8.09
N ALA A 28 -9.85 7.49 -8.74
CA ALA A 28 -9.17 6.83 -9.85
C ALA A 28 -10.18 6.47 -10.94
N GLY A 29 -10.14 7.20 -12.06
CA GLY A 29 -11.18 7.13 -13.09
C GLY A 29 -12.55 7.47 -12.50
N GLY A 30 -13.52 6.57 -12.67
CA GLY A 30 -14.87 6.72 -12.09
C GLY A 30 -15.03 6.21 -10.66
N ARG A 31 -13.96 5.67 -10.03
CA ARG A 31 -14.03 5.11 -8.67
C ARG A 31 -13.56 6.12 -7.64
N GLN A 32 -14.28 6.21 -6.53
CA GLN A 32 -13.91 7.00 -5.37
C GLN A 32 -14.06 6.16 -4.11
N MET A 33 -13.12 6.28 -3.17
CA MET A 33 -13.19 5.58 -1.89
C MET A 33 -13.07 6.57 -0.75
N THR A 34 -13.94 6.42 0.25
CA THR A 34 -13.82 7.09 1.54
C THR A 34 -12.69 6.48 2.37
N GLY A 35 -12.31 7.14 3.48
CA GLY A 35 -11.29 6.63 4.39
C GLY A 35 -11.54 5.18 4.87
N PRO A 36 -12.73 4.85 5.40
CA PRO A 36 -13.05 3.48 5.82
C PRO A 36 -12.95 2.46 4.69
N GLN A 37 -13.48 2.78 3.51
CA GLN A 37 -13.43 1.88 2.35
C GLN A 37 -12.00 1.60 1.91
N PHE A 38 -11.16 2.66 1.85
CA PHE A 38 -9.77 2.53 1.44
C PHE A 38 -8.96 1.70 2.46
N VAL A 39 -9.14 1.96 3.76
CA VAL A 39 -8.45 1.23 4.83
C VAL A 39 -8.90 -0.24 4.90
N GLU A 40 -10.18 -0.52 4.64
CA GLU A 40 -10.68 -1.90 4.53
C GLU A 40 -10.02 -2.65 3.37
N ALA A 41 -9.90 -2.01 2.20
CA ALA A 41 -9.23 -2.62 1.05
C ALA A 41 -7.76 -2.95 1.35
N VAL A 42 -6.99 -1.97 1.86
CA VAL A 42 -5.60 -2.16 2.30
C VAL A 42 -5.48 -3.31 3.30
N SER A 43 -6.34 -3.34 4.30
CA SER A 43 -6.32 -4.38 5.34
C SER A 43 -6.64 -5.75 4.75
N ARG A 44 -7.63 -5.85 3.86
CA ARG A 44 -8.01 -7.10 3.20
C ARG A 44 -6.88 -7.63 2.32
N LEU A 45 -6.20 -6.76 1.57
CA LEU A 45 -5.04 -7.15 0.77
C LEU A 45 -3.89 -7.62 1.65
N ALA A 46 -3.58 -6.92 2.75
CA ALA A 46 -2.54 -7.32 3.69
C ALA A 46 -2.78 -8.73 4.26
N HIS A 47 -4.02 -9.03 4.69
CA HIS A 47 -4.38 -10.37 5.15
C HIS A 47 -4.24 -11.43 4.04
N ALA A 48 -4.59 -11.09 2.80
CA ALA A 48 -4.40 -12.01 1.66
C ALA A 48 -2.91 -12.28 1.41
N LEU A 49 -2.04 -11.26 1.49
CA LEU A 49 -0.60 -11.41 1.32
C LEU A 49 0.03 -12.26 2.41
N LEU A 50 -0.38 -12.08 3.67
CA LEU A 50 0.01 -12.96 4.78
C LEU A 50 -0.36 -14.42 4.50
N ARG A 51 -1.58 -14.68 4.00
CA ARG A 51 -2.03 -16.03 3.64
C ARG A 51 -1.26 -16.62 2.46
N LEU A 52 -0.74 -15.78 1.57
CA LEU A 52 0.14 -16.19 0.47
C LEU A 52 1.59 -16.41 0.92
N GLY A 53 1.91 -16.14 2.20
CA GLY A 53 3.20 -16.43 2.80
C GLY A 53 4.17 -15.25 2.84
N LEU A 54 3.71 -14.03 2.55
CA LEU A 54 4.53 -12.83 2.71
C LEU A 54 4.89 -12.64 4.19
N LYS A 55 6.16 -12.39 4.47
CA LYS A 55 6.70 -12.18 5.82
C LYS A 55 7.27 -10.77 5.98
N PRO A 56 7.35 -10.26 7.22
CA PRO A 56 8.08 -9.04 7.49
C PRO A 56 9.52 -9.12 6.97
N GLY A 57 9.98 -8.07 6.29
CA GLY A 57 11.30 -8.00 5.65
C GLY A 57 11.36 -8.54 4.22
N ASP A 58 10.34 -9.26 3.73
CA ASP A 58 10.28 -9.68 2.33
C ASP A 58 10.13 -8.45 1.41
N VAL A 59 10.80 -8.50 0.24
CA VAL A 59 10.72 -7.44 -0.77
C VAL A 59 9.67 -7.79 -1.82
N VAL A 60 8.72 -6.89 -2.06
CA VAL A 60 7.67 -7.03 -3.06
C VAL A 60 7.87 -5.99 -4.15
N ALA A 61 8.25 -6.46 -5.35
CA ALA A 61 8.29 -5.61 -6.52
C ALA A 61 6.87 -5.32 -7.03
N VAL A 62 6.54 -4.05 -7.24
CA VAL A 62 5.23 -3.63 -7.74
C VAL A 62 5.42 -2.81 -9.02
N SER A 63 4.99 -3.36 -10.15
CA SER A 63 4.93 -2.66 -11.44
C SER A 63 3.47 -2.49 -11.84
N ALA A 64 2.96 -1.27 -11.71
CA ALA A 64 1.58 -0.94 -12.07
C ALA A 64 1.43 0.54 -12.41
N TYR A 65 0.32 0.88 -13.05
CA TYR A 65 -0.06 2.27 -13.30
C TYR A 65 -0.41 3.01 -12.01
N ASN A 66 -0.22 4.33 -12.02
CA ASN A 66 -0.69 5.22 -10.95
C ASN A 66 -2.21 5.08 -10.80
N SER A 67 -2.62 4.39 -9.74
CA SER A 67 -4.01 4.02 -9.46
C SER A 67 -4.21 3.88 -7.94
N ASP A 68 -5.47 3.86 -7.52
CA ASP A 68 -5.88 3.46 -6.18
C ASP A 68 -5.40 2.04 -5.83
N CYS A 69 -5.42 1.11 -6.79
CA CYS A 69 -4.86 -0.24 -6.61
C CYS A 69 -3.36 -0.19 -6.29
N TYR A 70 -2.59 0.64 -6.99
CA TYR A 70 -1.17 0.78 -6.71
C TYR A 70 -0.93 1.27 -5.27
N LEU A 71 -1.71 2.26 -4.83
CA LEU A 71 -1.63 2.77 -3.45
C LEU A 71 -2.03 1.70 -2.42
N GLU A 72 -3.03 0.88 -2.71
CA GLU A 72 -3.45 -0.25 -1.88
C GLU A 72 -2.28 -1.24 -1.67
N TRP A 73 -1.58 -1.62 -2.75
CA TRP A 73 -0.40 -2.49 -2.70
C TRP A 73 0.73 -1.91 -1.87
N LEU A 74 1.06 -0.63 -2.07
CA LEU A 74 2.12 0.03 -1.31
C LEU A 74 1.85 -0.06 0.20
N LEU A 75 0.62 0.26 0.61
CA LEU A 75 0.24 0.29 2.01
C LEU A 75 0.02 -1.10 2.60
N ALA A 76 -0.50 -2.06 1.83
CA ALA A 76 -0.72 -3.42 2.31
C ALA A 76 0.59 -4.15 2.58
N VAL A 77 1.58 -4.03 1.69
CA VAL A 77 2.91 -4.61 1.91
C VAL A 77 3.58 -3.98 3.12
N ALA A 78 3.53 -2.64 3.24
CA ALA A 78 4.04 -1.94 4.41
C ALA A 78 3.31 -2.34 5.70
N PHE A 79 2.00 -2.60 5.63
CA PHE A 79 1.18 -3.05 6.76
C PHE A 79 1.62 -4.42 7.28
N VAL A 80 2.00 -5.32 6.38
CA VAL A 80 2.58 -6.63 6.73
C VAL A 80 3.99 -6.49 7.33
N GLY A 81 4.65 -5.34 7.15
CA GLY A 81 6.06 -5.15 7.49
C GLY A 81 7.01 -5.59 6.38
N GLY A 82 6.50 -5.83 5.17
CA GLY A 82 7.29 -6.05 3.97
C GLY A 82 7.85 -4.74 3.40
N ILE A 83 8.77 -4.86 2.45
CA ILE A 83 9.42 -3.74 1.78
C ILE A 83 8.88 -3.66 0.36
N VAL A 84 8.39 -2.49 -0.04
CA VAL A 84 7.94 -2.28 -1.41
C VAL A 84 9.11 -1.83 -2.28
N ALA A 85 9.33 -2.51 -3.39
CA ALA A 85 10.20 -2.08 -4.48
C ALA A 85 9.33 -1.55 -5.64
N PRO A 86 9.04 -0.24 -5.69
CA PRO A 86 8.23 0.34 -6.75
C PRO A 86 9.01 0.32 -8.07
N LEU A 87 8.46 -0.37 -9.07
CA LEU A 87 9.01 -0.38 -10.42
C LEU A 87 8.26 0.64 -11.26
N ASN A 88 9.00 1.52 -11.92
CA ASN A 88 8.39 2.49 -12.83
C ASN A 88 7.88 1.73 -14.06
N TYR A 89 6.57 1.68 -14.24
CA TYR A 89 5.92 1.00 -15.36
C TYR A 89 6.33 1.54 -16.74
N ARG A 90 6.96 2.73 -16.80
CA ARG A 90 7.50 3.34 -18.03
C ARG A 90 8.92 2.89 -18.36
N TRP A 91 9.54 2.06 -17.54
CA TRP A 91 10.86 1.51 -17.86
C TRP A 91 10.76 0.59 -19.08
N VAL A 92 11.60 0.88 -20.07
CA VAL A 92 11.83 0.02 -21.23
C VAL A 92 12.56 -1.24 -20.74
N SER A 93 12.21 -2.40 -21.28
CA SER A 93 12.57 -3.75 -20.79
C SER A 93 14.07 -4.03 -20.56
N GLU A 94 14.95 -3.17 -21.07
CA GLU A 94 16.41 -3.32 -21.05
C GLU A 94 17.03 -3.18 -19.65
N VAL A 95 16.34 -2.54 -18.69
CA VAL A 95 16.90 -2.29 -17.34
C VAL A 95 16.63 -3.43 -16.35
N LEU A 96 15.67 -4.31 -16.62
CA LEU A 96 15.25 -5.38 -15.67
C LEU A 96 16.02 -6.71 -15.84
N GLN A 97 16.98 -6.78 -16.77
CA GLN A 97 17.73 -8.01 -17.10
C GLN A 97 19.22 -8.00 -16.69
N ASN A 98 19.69 -6.95 -16.01
CA ASN A 98 21.07 -6.85 -15.51
C ASN A 98 21.15 -7.07 -14.00
#